data_AF-A0A132A717-F1
#
_entry.id   AF-A0A132A717-F1
#
_cell.length_a   1.000
_cell.length_b   1.000
_cell.length_c   1.000
_cell.angle_alpha   90.00
_cell.angle_beta   90.00
_cell.angle_gamma   90.00
#
_symmetry.space_group_name_H-M   'P 1'
#
loop_
_entity.id
_entity.type
_entity.pdbx_description
1 polymer ?
#
loop_
_entity_poly.entity_id
_entity_poly.type
_entity_poly.pdbx_seq_one_letter_code
_entity_poly.pdbx_strand_id
1 'polypeptide(L)'
;MGFRINFNKSATNLDHPIQEAAQGVTIPQLVETYTYLGVEEDGSARSKASLMQANIERIENRILERVDQLTETGLSGKNLFIAINEFATVIANYYDGLVNMTSEHFDSIDLKIRRMLYAKRMIFRSANIDRLY
;
A
#
# COMPACT_ATOMS: atom_id res chain seq x y z
N MET A 1 15.75 32.03 4.03
CA MET A 1 14.64 31.13 3.61
C MET A 1 13.76 30.83 4.82
N GLY A 2 12.44 30.77 4.66
CA GLY A 2 11.45 30.74 5.75
C GLY A 2 10.73 29.39 5.97
N PHE A 3 11.40 28.26 5.73
CA PHE A 3 10.82 26.94 5.96
C PHE A 3 11.10 26.46 7.39
N ARG A 4 10.13 25.75 8.01
CA ARG A 4 10.25 25.15 9.35
C ARG A 4 10.12 23.64 9.23
N ILE A 5 10.98 22.91 9.95
CA ILE A 5 11.00 21.44 9.96
C ILE A 5 9.88 20.91 10.87
N ASN A 6 9.19 19.85 10.43
CA ASN A 6 8.24 19.14 11.27
C ASN A 6 8.95 18.03 12.04
N PHE A 7 9.31 18.31 13.29
CA PHE A 7 10.02 17.37 14.15
C PHE A 7 9.22 16.08 14.44
N ASN A 8 7.89 16.11 14.37
CA ASN A 8 7.07 14.91 14.59
C ASN A 8 7.11 13.94 13.40
N LYS A 9 7.49 14.41 12.21
CA LYS A 9 7.65 13.59 10.99
C LYS A 9 9.10 13.33 10.63
N SER A 10 10.04 14.00 11.29
CA SER A 10 11.47 13.91 10.98
C SER A 10 12.12 12.96 11.97
N ALA A 11 12.48 11.75 11.50
CA ALA A 11 13.27 10.79 12.25
C ALA A 11 14.71 10.76 11.71
N THR A 12 15.68 10.41 12.57
CA THR A 12 17.08 10.21 12.18
C THR A 12 17.37 8.71 12.27
N ASN A 13 17.20 8.01 11.16
CA ASN A 13 17.42 6.56 11.08
C ASN A 13 18.91 6.32 10.82
N LEU A 14 19.73 6.31 11.88
CA LEU A 14 21.16 6.02 11.78
C LEU A 14 21.47 4.69 12.50
N ASP A 15 22.29 3.84 11.88
CA ASP A 15 22.76 2.57 12.44
C ASP A 15 23.76 2.72 13.61
N HIS A 16 24.15 3.96 13.94
CA HIS A 16 25.05 4.25 15.05
C HIS A 16 24.42 5.24 16.02
N PRO A 17 24.44 4.96 17.34
CA PRO A 17 24.01 5.92 18.33
C PRO A 17 24.94 7.11 18.26
N ILE A 18 24.42 8.28 17.88
CA ILE A 18 25.15 9.53 18.05
C ILE A 18 25.32 9.73 19.56
N GLN A 19 26.51 9.40 20.06
CA GLN A 19 26.97 9.84 21.38
C GLN A 19 27.18 11.34 21.31
N GLU A 20 26.10 12.12 21.40
CA GLU A 20 26.18 13.54 21.75
C GLU A 20 24.82 13.99 22.28
N ALA A 21 24.56 13.59 23.52
CA ALA A 21 23.66 14.34 24.40
C ALA A 21 24.38 15.62 24.85
N ALA A 22 24.65 16.52 23.92
CA ALA A 22 25.05 17.89 24.21
C ALA A 22 23.88 18.80 23.86
N GLN A 23 23.28 19.39 24.90
CA GLN A 23 22.24 20.43 24.83
C GLN A 23 20.83 19.95 24.45
N GLY A 24 20.14 19.27 25.38
CA GLY A 24 18.68 19.39 25.56
C GLY A 24 17.75 19.01 24.40
N VAL A 25 18.25 18.49 23.29
CA VAL A 25 17.44 18.03 22.16
C VAL A 25 17.19 16.53 22.36
N THR A 26 15.95 16.19 22.68
CA THR A 26 15.49 14.80 22.71
C THR A 26 15.57 14.24 21.29
N ILE A 27 16.55 13.38 21.01
CA ILE A 27 16.69 12.72 19.70
C ILE A 27 15.43 11.84 19.52
N PRO A 28 14.68 11.99 18.41
CA PRO A 28 13.53 11.14 18.13
C PRO A 28 13.99 9.67 18.08
N GLN A 29 13.15 8.77 18.59
CA GLN A 29 13.41 7.32 18.67
C GLN A 29 14.09 6.78 17.42
N LEU A 30 15.07 5.90 17.63
CA LEU A 30 15.71 5.13 16.55
C LEU A 30 14.61 4.25 15.92
N VAL A 31 14.07 4.67 14.77
CA VAL A 31 13.13 3.86 14.02
C VAL A 31 13.94 3.10 12.97
N GLU A 32 13.94 1.77 13.07
CA GLU A 32 14.69 0.90 12.13
C GLU A 32 14.14 0.99 10.70
N THR A 33 12.88 1.38 10.54
CA THR A 33 12.21 1.52 9.25
C THR A 33 11.66 2.93 9.03
N TYR A 34 11.47 3.32 7.77
CA TYR A 34 10.77 4.55 7.41
C TYR A 34 9.90 4.34 6.18
N THR A 35 8.86 5.16 6.06
CA THR A 35 8.04 5.18 4.85
C THR A 35 8.53 6.27 3.92
N TYR A 36 9.04 5.88 2.76
CA TYR A 36 9.38 6.78 1.67
C TYR A 36 8.43 6.55 0.50
N LEU A 37 7.77 7.61 0.04
CA LEU A 37 6.79 7.54 -1.06
C LEU A 37 5.73 6.42 -0.90
N GLY A 38 5.31 6.14 0.33
CA GLY A 38 4.30 5.11 0.61
C GLY A 38 4.80 3.67 0.56
N VAL A 39 6.12 3.45 0.54
CA VAL A 39 6.79 2.15 0.67
C VAL A 39 7.62 2.18 1.96
N GLU A 40 7.52 1.13 2.79
CA GLU A 40 8.42 0.98 3.93
C GLU A 40 9.78 0.46 3.48
N GLU A 41 10.82 1.16 3.89
CA GLU A 41 12.22 0.84 3.65
C GLU A 41 12.94 0.68 4.99
N ASP A 42 13.92 -0.23 5.02
CA ASP A 42 14.91 -0.37 6.09
C ASP A 42 16.25 0.13 5.56
N GLY A 43 16.96 0.90 6.38
CA GLY A 43 18.31 1.37 6.06
C GLY A 43 19.33 0.21 6.03
N SER A 44 19.02 -0.90 6.71
CA SER A 44 19.83 -2.10 6.78
C SER A 44 19.39 -3.14 5.74
N ALA A 45 20.34 -3.79 5.07
CA ALA A 45 20.06 -4.73 3.98
C ALA A 45 19.42 -6.07 4.44
N ARG A 46 19.18 -6.26 5.75
CA ARG A 46 18.96 -7.59 6.34
C ARG A 46 17.49 -8.03 6.35
N SER A 47 16.53 -7.13 6.12
CA SER A 47 15.08 -7.41 6.27
C SER A 47 14.22 -7.19 5.00
N LYS A 48 14.83 -6.93 3.84
CA LYS A 48 14.12 -6.52 2.60
C LYS A 48 12.97 -7.45 2.19
N ALA A 49 13.11 -8.77 2.35
CA ALA A 49 12.06 -9.73 1.95
C ALA A 49 10.80 -9.61 2.82
N SER A 50 10.95 -9.44 4.14
CA SER A 50 9.82 -9.30 5.06
C SER A 50 9.10 -7.97 4.87
N LEU A 51 9.85 -6.90 4.59
CA LEU A 51 9.27 -5.58 4.30
C LEU A 51 8.57 -5.56 2.96
N MET A 52 9.10 -6.26 1.95
CA MET A 52 8.44 -6.38 0.66
C MET A 52 7.07 -7.06 0.81
N GLN A 53 6.99 -8.14 1.59
CA GLN A 53 5.72 -8.80 1.88
C GLN A 53 4.75 -7.88 2.63
N ALA A 54 5.22 -7.15 3.64
CA ALA A 54 4.39 -6.19 4.38
C ALA A 54 3.87 -5.04 3.48
N ASN A 55 4.69 -4.56 2.55
CA ASN A 55 4.30 -3.56 1.56
C ASN A 55 3.22 -4.12 0.61
N ILE A 56 3.36 -5.36 0.13
CA ILE A 56 2.35 -6.05 -0.69
C ILE A 56 1.01 -6.13 0.05
N GLU A 57 1.02 -6.55 1.32
CA GLU A 57 -0.20 -6.64 2.14
C GLU A 57 -0.86 -5.28 2.34
N ARG A 58 -0.07 -4.22 2.57
CA ARG A 58 -0.59 -2.84 2.66
C ARG A 58 -1.24 -2.38 1.37
N ILE A 59 -0.61 -2.66 0.22
CA ILE A 59 -1.15 -2.32 -1.10
C ILE A 59 -2.48 -3.03 -1.31
N GLU A 60 -2.54 -4.33 -1.03
CA GLU A 60 -3.76 -5.12 -1.12
C GLU A 60 -4.87 -4.52 -0.25
N ASN A 61 -4.60 -4.28 1.04
CA ASN A 61 -5.60 -3.74 1.96
C ASN A 61 -6.13 -2.39 1.47
N ARG A 62 -5.26 -1.51 0.98
CA ARG A 62 -5.65 -0.21 0.43
C ARG A 62 -6.54 -0.35 -0.81
N ILE A 63 -6.29 -1.35 -1.66
CA ILE A 63 -7.16 -1.66 -2.80
C ILE A 63 -8.52 -2.13 -2.31
N LEU A 64 -8.55 -3.08 -1.38
CA LEU A 64 -9.81 -3.62 -0.85
C LEU A 64 -10.65 -2.54 -0.15
N GLU A 65 -10.04 -1.71 0.69
CA GLU A 65 -10.71 -0.56 1.32
C GLU A 65 -11.30 0.40 0.27
N ARG A 66 -10.54 0.70 -0.79
CA ARG A 66 -11.03 1.59 -1.85
C ARG A 66 -12.19 0.98 -2.61
N VAL A 67 -12.11 -0.30 -2.95
CA VAL A 67 -13.20 -0.99 -3.64
C VAL A 67 -14.43 -1.05 -2.73
N ASP A 68 -14.25 -1.29 -1.43
CA ASP A 68 -15.33 -1.29 -0.44
C ASP A 68 -16.06 0.06 -0.43
N GLN A 69 -15.32 1.17 -0.34
CA GLN A 69 -15.88 2.52 -0.45
C GLN A 69 -16.60 2.75 -1.79
N LEU A 70 -16.06 2.26 -2.90
CA LEU A 70 -16.69 2.38 -4.22
C LEU A 70 -18.02 1.62 -4.28
N THR A 71 -18.14 0.46 -3.61
CA THR A 71 -19.40 -0.29 -3.58
C THR A 71 -20.52 0.42 -2.82
N GLU A 72 -20.17 1.34 -1.92
CA GLU A 72 -21.15 2.14 -1.15
C GLU A 72 -21.60 3.38 -1.92
N THR A 73 -20.98 3.68 -3.05
CA THR A 73 -21.41 4.77 -3.93
C THR A 73 -22.65 4.38 -4.73
N GLY A 74 -23.46 5.37 -5.13
CA GLY A 74 -24.60 5.18 -6.03
C GLY A 74 -24.23 4.96 -7.51
N LEU A 75 -23.03 4.45 -7.80
CA LEU A 75 -22.58 4.21 -9.18
C LEU A 75 -23.37 3.08 -9.83
N SER A 76 -23.62 3.21 -11.14
CA SER A 76 -24.11 2.08 -11.94
C SER A 76 -23.07 0.97 -11.98
N GLY A 77 -23.49 -0.29 -12.16
CA GLY A 77 -22.56 -1.42 -12.23
C GLY A 77 -21.42 -1.21 -13.24
N LYS A 78 -21.74 -0.65 -14.42
CA LYS A 78 -20.74 -0.30 -15.44
C LYS A 78 -19.71 0.71 -14.91
N ASN A 79 -20.19 1.80 -14.29
CA ASN A 79 -19.30 2.86 -13.79
C ASN A 79 -18.50 2.40 -12.57
N LEU A 80 -19.05 1.52 -11.73
CA LEU A 80 -18.35 0.89 -10.63
C LEU A 80 -17.15 0.08 -11.15
N PHE A 81 -17.35 -0.79 -12.14
CA PHE A 81 -16.25 -1.57 -12.71
C PHE A 81 -15.18 -0.71 -13.38
N ILE A 82 -15.60 0.37 -14.07
CA ILE A 82 -14.65 1.34 -14.63
C ILE A 82 -13.81 1.96 -13.51
N ALA A 83 -14.44 2.44 -12.44
CA ALA A 83 -13.74 3.07 -11.32
C ALA A 83 -12.79 2.09 -10.58
N ILE A 84 -13.20 0.83 -10.41
CA ILE A 84 -12.36 -0.21 -9.80
C ILE A 84 -11.14 -0.48 -10.70
N ASN A 85 -11.36 -0.70 -11.99
CA ASN A 85 -10.29 -1.02 -12.93
C ASN A 85 -9.30 0.15 -13.06
N GLU A 86 -9.80 1.38 -13.21
CA GLU A 86 -8.97 2.58 -13.30
C GLU A 86 -8.09 2.75 -12.06
N PHE A 87 -8.66 2.55 -10.86
CA PHE A 87 -7.90 2.60 -9.62
C PHE A 87 -6.86 1.49 -9.54
N ALA A 88 -7.23 0.24 -9.86
CA ALA A 88 -6.31 -0.90 -9.82
C ALA A 88 -5.13 -0.73 -10.79
N THR A 89 -5.36 -0.25 -12.01
CA THR A 89 -4.32 0.01 -13.00
C THR A 89 -3.33 1.09 -12.53
N VAL A 90 -3.83 2.19 -11.94
CA VAL A 90 -2.95 3.24 -11.40
C VAL A 90 -2.06 2.70 -10.27
N ILE A 91 -2.62 1.88 -9.37
CA ILE A 91 -1.86 1.28 -8.27
C ILE A 91 -0.81 0.30 -8.80
N ALA A 92 -1.19 -0.59 -9.73
CA ALA A 92 -0.26 -1.54 -10.34
C ALA A 92 0.92 -0.82 -11.01
N ASN A 93 0.64 0.23 -11.79
CA ASN A 93 1.68 1.02 -12.45
C ASN A 93 2.58 1.78 -11.47
N TYR A 94 2.04 2.25 -10.35
CA TYR A 94 2.82 2.98 -9.35
C TYR A 94 3.85 2.08 -8.66
N TYR A 95 3.42 0.87 -8.29
CA TYR A 95 4.27 -0.06 -7.55
C TYR A 95 5.14 -0.94 -8.46
N ASP A 96 4.92 -0.90 -9.77
CA ASP A 96 5.80 -1.54 -10.75
C ASP A 96 7.23 -0.97 -10.63
N GLY A 97 8.20 -1.86 -10.43
CA GLY A 97 9.59 -1.51 -10.15
C GLY A 97 9.91 -1.05 -8.72
N LEU A 98 8.92 -0.79 -7.86
CA LEU A 98 9.13 -0.49 -6.43
C LEU A 98 8.96 -1.72 -5.55
N VAL A 99 7.92 -2.53 -5.83
CA VAL A 99 7.59 -3.74 -5.10
C VAL A 99 7.51 -4.87 -6.12
N ASN A 100 8.24 -5.96 -5.90
CA ASN A 100 8.31 -7.06 -6.86
C ASN A 100 7.05 -7.94 -6.78
N MET A 101 5.91 -7.42 -7.23
CA MET A 101 4.64 -8.14 -7.31
C MET A 101 4.63 -9.06 -8.52
N THR A 102 4.40 -10.35 -8.29
CA THR A 102 4.22 -11.36 -9.35
C THR A 102 2.77 -11.41 -9.82
N SER A 103 2.51 -12.07 -10.96
CA SER A 103 1.15 -12.33 -11.46
C SER A 103 0.23 -12.94 -10.41
N GLU A 104 0.76 -13.87 -9.60
CA GLU A 104 0.00 -14.54 -8.53
C GLU A 104 -0.54 -13.56 -7.48
N HIS A 105 0.18 -12.47 -7.21
CA HIS A 105 -0.28 -11.43 -6.30
C HIS A 105 -1.46 -10.66 -6.89
N PHE A 106 -1.39 -10.33 -8.18
CA PHE A 106 -2.51 -9.67 -8.87
C PHE A 106 -3.74 -10.59 -8.96
N ASP A 107 -3.55 -11.87 -9.24
CA ASP A 107 -4.63 -12.87 -9.27
C ASP A 107 -5.29 -13.01 -7.89
N SER A 108 -4.50 -13.01 -6.82
CA SER A 108 -4.98 -13.03 -5.44
C SER A 108 -5.82 -11.78 -5.11
N ILE A 109 -5.34 -10.60 -5.49
CA ILE A 109 -6.07 -9.33 -5.28
C ILE A 109 -7.39 -9.35 -6.05
N ASP A 110 -7.37 -9.74 -7.33
CA ASP A 110 -8.57 -9.82 -8.16
C ASP A 110 -9.60 -10.81 -7.60
N LEU A 111 -9.16 -11.98 -7.14
CA LEU A 111 -10.04 -12.97 -6.48
C LEU A 111 -10.68 -12.40 -5.20
N LYS A 112 -9.91 -11.67 -4.38
CA LYS A 112 -10.42 -11.04 -3.16
C LYS A 112 -11.45 -9.95 -3.48
N ILE A 113 -11.19 -9.12 -4.49
CA ILE A 113 -12.16 -8.13 -5.01
C ILE A 113 -13.44 -8.83 -5.47
N ARG A 114 -13.34 -9.88 -6.29
CA ARG A 114 -14.51 -10.66 -6.77
C ARG A 114 -15.31 -11.23 -5.60
N ARG A 115 -14.66 -11.82 -4.60
CA ARG A 115 -15.33 -12.33 -3.39
C ARG A 115 -16.08 -11.24 -2.62
N MET A 116 -15.48 -10.06 -2.48
CA MET A 116 -16.12 -8.93 -1.81
C MET A 116 -17.35 -8.42 -2.59
N LEU A 117 -17.23 -8.24 -3.90
CA LEU A 117 -18.35 -7.83 -4.75
C LEU A 117 -19.49 -8.85 -4.73
N TYR A 118 -19.16 -10.15 -4.68
CA TYR A 118 -20.15 -11.22 -4.55
C TYR A 118 -20.88 -11.15 -3.19
N ALA A 119 -20.13 -10.96 -2.10
CA ALA A 119 -20.70 -10.81 -0.75
C ALA A 119 -21.67 -9.62 -0.68
N LYS A 120 -21.35 -8.52 -1.38
CA LYS A 120 -22.23 -7.33 -1.50
C LYS A 120 -23.34 -7.47 -2.55
N ARG A 121 -23.53 -8.66 -3.14
CA ARG A 121 -24.55 -8.96 -4.18
C ARG A 121 -24.45 -8.07 -5.43
N MET A 122 -23.26 -7.55 -5.73
CA MET A 122 -23.02 -6.73 -6.92
C MET A 122 -22.71 -7.57 -8.17
N ILE A 123 -22.24 -8.81 -7.96
CA ILE A 123 -22.00 -9.79 -9.03
C ILE A 123 -22.66 -11.12 -8.73
N PHE A 124 -23.03 -11.84 -9.80
CA PHE A 124 -23.52 -13.21 -9.70
C PHE A 124 -22.37 -14.20 -9.61
N ARG A 125 -22.63 -15.38 -9.01
CA ARG A 125 -21.64 -16.47 -8.92
C ARG A 125 -21.16 -16.93 -10.30
N SER A 126 -22.02 -16.88 -11.31
CA SER A 126 -21.67 -17.20 -12.71
C SER A 126 -20.72 -16.17 -13.35
N ALA A 127 -20.66 -14.94 -12.82
CA ALA A 127 -19.73 -13.91 -13.26
C ALA A 127 -18.36 -14.00 -12.53
N ASN A 128 -18.22 -14.94 -11.58
CA ASN A 128 -16.97 -15.26 -10.89
C ASN A 128 -16.21 -16.40 -11.59
N ILE A 129 -16.09 -16.31 -12.91
CA ILE A 129 -15.22 -17.13 -13.75
C ILE A 129 -13.94 -16.36 -14.05
N ASP A 130 -12.85 -17.05 -14.36
CA ASP A 130 -11.64 -16.38 -14.84
C ASP A 130 -11.94 -15.59 -16.11
N ARG A 131 -11.46 -14.35 -16.11
CA ARG A 131 -11.65 -13.42 -17.21
C ARG A 131 -10.47 -13.59 -18.14
N LEU A 132 -10.77 -13.78 -19.42
CA LEU A 132 -9.81 -14.19 -20.46
C LEU A 132 -8.88 -13.07 -20.93
N TYR A 133 -8.72 -11.99 -20.16
CA TYR A 133 -7.85 -10.87 -20.55
C TYR A 133 -6.40 -11.14 -20.17
#